data_AF-A0A923CFQ0-F1
#
_entry.id   AF-A0A923CFQ0-F1
#
_cell.length_a   1.000
_cell.length_b   1.000
_cell.length_c   1.000
_cell.angle_alpha   90.00
_cell.angle_beta   90.00
_cell.angle_gamma   90.00
#
_symmetry.space_group_name_H-M   'P 1'
#
loop_
_entity.id
_entity.type
_entity.pdbx_description
1 polymer ?
#
loop_
_entity_poly.entity_id
_entity_poly.type
_entity_poly.pdbx_seq_one_letter_code
_entity_poly.pdbx_strand_id
1 'polypeptide(L)'
;MKFSLSDTPIAPEPMAHDSAGGFVVFEGKVRIHADGQDVVELEYEAFPEMALSQGEALVREAIDRFELLEASVIHRVGKLAIGDTAVVVQTASAHRREAFEACEWIMDQLKWRVPIWKRETYASGVAEWVVPGQATTSPLDDAMFARQMRLPEVGAEGQTALAGARVLLVGVGGLAAGSLPSLVGSGIGTLGLVDPDLVELSNIHRQTLFAASDIGRMKVERAAVFARRLRPQLTVQTFPVHLAEANAKQLVSSYDWIVDGTDSLSTKLLLDRVCQSLGRPLVTASVHQFEGQLMSIRPGGPCLADLFPEPPPDHCVGTCAQSGVLGVVPTLMGVLQANEVIKGILGLPVLDDKLLLFDFRTLEATTIRRTSSGERSSGGIIWDVDAASVNLENFDLVDIRDPDETSELTRPHRRVPMAECYMAEWQRPTLFVCASGRRSYRLVADLKARGVRDVFSLQGGIECLKHD
;
A
#
# COMPACT_ATOMS: atom_id res chain seq x y z
N MET A 1 13.58 24.06 15.89
CA MET A 1 12.34 23.75 15.12
C MET A 1 11.91 25.00 14.36
N LYS A 2 12.15 25.06 13.05
CA LYS A 2 11.77 26.25 12.28
C LYS A 2 11.50 25.88 10.84
N PHE A 3 10.28 26.08 10.37
CA PHE A 3 10.01 26.25 8.95
C PHE A 3 9.77 27.74 8.70
N SER A 4 10.37 28.31 7.66
CA SER A 4 10.14 29.72 7.32
C SER A 4 10.29 29.99 5.83
N LEU A 5 9.58 31.00 5.36
CA LEU A 5 9.74 31.58 4.04
C LEU A 5 10.57 32.87 4.14
N SER A 6 11.41 33.13 3.15
CA SER A 6 12.19 34.38 3.02
C SER A 6 12.04 34.96 1.62
N ASP A 7 11.81 36.26 1.50
CA ASP A 7 11.90 37.00 0.24
C ASP A 7 13.32 37.55 -0.03
N THR A 8 14.19 37.52 0.98
CA THR A 8 15.60 37.91 0.90
C THR A 8 16.53 36.69 0.71
N PRO A 9 17.79 36.89 0.26
CA PRO A 9 18.79 35.83 0.18
C PRO A 9 18.96 35.07 1.49
N ILE A 10 19.06 33.75 1.41
CA ILE A 10 19.18 32.86 2.56
C ILE A 10 20.54 32.17 2.58
N ALA A 11 21.02 31.86 3.78
CA ALA A 11 22.24 31.09 4.02
C ALA A 11 22.01 30.14 5.20
N PRO A 12 22.72 29.00 5.26
CA PRO A 12 22.64 28.13 6.42
C PRO A 12 23.15 28.82 7.68
N GLU A 13 22.35 28.78 8.74
CA GLU A 13 22.73 29.32 10.04
C GLU A 13 23.59 28.28 10.80
N PRO A 14 24.60 28.70 11.58
CA PRO A 14 25.36 27.78 12.40
C PRO A 14 24.44 27.05 13.39
N MET A 15 24.40 25.73 13.31
CA MET A 15 23.67 24.89 14.25
C MET A 15 24.67 24.25 15.21
N ALA A 16 24.45 24.43 16.52
CA ALA A 16 25.32 23.90 17.56
C ALA A 16 24.47 23.21 18.62
N HIS A 17 24.78 21.94 18.89
CA HIS A 17 24.07 21.13 19.88
C HIS A 17 25.06 20.16 20.52
N ASP A 18 25.23 20.24 21.84
CA ASP A 18 26.29 19.50 22.57
C ASP A 18 26.12 17.97 22.49
N SER A 19 24.90 17.50 22.26
CA SER A 19 24.57 16.06 22.13
C SER A 19 24.57 15.54 20.68
N ALA A 20 24.87 16.38 19.68
CA ALA A 20 24.79 15.96 18.29
C ALA A 20 26.10 15.32 17.81
N GLY A 21 26.01 14.08 17.34
CA GLY A 21 27.10 13.38 16.66
C GLY A 21 27.06 13.53 15.13
N GLY A 22 26.05 14.22 14.60
CA GLY A 22 25.91 14.51 13.17
C GLY A 22 25.14 15.78 12.90
N PHE A 23 25.69 16.61 12.01
CA PHE A 23 25.05 17.81 11.46
C PHE A 23 25.07 17.70 9.94
N VAL A 24 23.91 17.88 9.31
CA VAL A 24 23.79 17.89 7.85
C VAL A 24 23.11 19.18 7.44
N VAL A 25 23.71 19.83 6.44
CA VAL A 25 23.17 21.01 5.77
C VAL A 25 23.05 20.69 4.28
N PHE A 26 21.86 20.90 3.75
CA PHE A 26 21.58 20.85 2.32
C PHE A 26 21.23 22.24 1.81
N GLU A 27 21.87 22.66 0.72
CA GLU A 27 21.55 23.88 -0.01
C GLU A 27 21.07 23.52 -1.43
N GLY A 28 19.82 23.82 -1.75
CA GLY A 28 19.31 23.78 -3.11
C GLY A 28 19.59 25.09 -3.82
N LYS A 29 20.42 25.08 -4.87
CA LYS A 29 20.80 26.29 -5.63
C LYS A 29 20.21 26.32 -7.04
N VAL A 30 19.91 27.51 -7.54
CA VAL A 30 19.48 27.74 -8.93
C VAL A 30 20.64 27.44 -9.87
N ARG A 31 20.40 26.62 -10.91
CA ARG A 31 21.41 26.17 -11.88
C ARG A 31 21.13 26.75 -13.26
N ILE A 32 22.17 26.80 -14.09
CA ILE A 32 22.10 27.36 -15.47
C ILE A 32 21.26 26.47 -16.40
N HIS A 33 21.19 25.16 -16.14
CA HIS A 33 20.50 24.19 -17.00
C HIS A 33 19.41 23.45 -16.21
N ALA A 34 18.19 23.43 -16.74
CA ALA A 34 17.10 22.55 -16.33
C ALA A 34 16.46 21.91 -17.57
N ASP A 35 16.23 20.60 -17.53
CA ASP A 35 15.58 19.83 -18.61
C ASP A 35 16.13 20.06 -20.03
N GLY A 36 17.44 20.35 -20.14
CA GLY A 36 18.13 20.54 -21.42
C GLY A 36 18.01 21.96 -22.02
N GLN A 37 17.47 22.92 -21.27
CA GLN A 37 17.36 24.32 -21.68
C GLN A 37 18.11 25.26 -20.72
N ASP A 38 18.59 26.39 -21.26
CA ASP A 38 19.22 27.46 -20.49
C ASP A 38 18.15 28.25 -19.71
N VAL A 39 18.22 28.17 -18.38
CA VAL A 39 17.34 28.90 -17.46
C VAL A 39 17.97 30.24 -17.13
N VAL A 40 17.21 31.33 -17.31
CA VAL A 40 17.69 32.70 -17.09
C VAL A 40 17.25 33.25 -15.73
N GLU A 41 16.03 32.91 -15.31
CA GLU A 41 15.43 33.38 -14.05
C GLU A 41 14.50 32.29 -13.49
N LEU A 42 14.47 32.15 -12.17
CA LEU A 42 13.57 31.24 -11.47
C LEU A 42 12.80 32.00 -10.39
N GLU A 43 11.49 31.85 -10.36
CA GLU A 43 10.62 32.52 -9.40
C GLU A 43 9.83 31.50 -8.59
N TYR A 44 9.84 31.66 -7.27
CA TYR A 44 9.07 30.82 -6.36
C TYR A 44 7.88 31.58 -5.80
N GLU A 45 6.68 31.04 -5.97
CA GLU A 45 5.47 31.54 -5.31
C GLU A 45 5.00 30.53 -4.26
N ALA A 46 4.44 31.03 -3.16
CA ALA A 46 3.89 30.21 -2.10
C ALA A 46 2.58 30.81 -1.61
N PHE A 47 1.65 29.96 -1.16
CA PHE A 47 0.51 30.41 -0.39
C PHE A 47 0.94 30.47 1.09
N PRO A 48 1.26 31.65 1.66
CA PRO A 48 2.12 31.72 2.84
C PRO A 48 1.56 30.98 4.06
N GLU A 49 0.26 31.14 4.34
CA GLU A 49 -0.38 30.50 5.50
C GLU A 49 -0.33 28.96 5.41
N MET A 50 -0.70 28.39 4.26
CA MET A 50 -0.71 26.94 4.06
C MET A 50 0.71 26.37 3.97
N ALA A 51 1.63 27.09 3.31
CA ALA A 51 3.03 26.70 3.22
C ALA A 51 3.70 26.66 4.60
N LEU A 52 3.47 27.67 5.44
CA LEU A 52 3.98 27.70 6.81
C LEU A 52 3.39 26.54 7.63
N SER A 53 2.06 26.36 7.60
CA SER A 53 1.40 25.29 8.36
C SER A 53 1.88 23.89 7.95
N GLN A 54 1.95 23.60 6.65
CA GLN A 54 2.40 22.29 6.16
C GLN A 54 3.89 22.08 6.38
N GLY A 55 4.71 23.13 6.20
CA GLY A 55 6.14 23.08 6.44
C GLY A 55 6.49 22.85 7.91
N GLU A 56 5.78 23.49 8.84
CA GLU A 56 5.94 23.23 10.29
C GLU A 56 5.55 21.81 10.66
N ALA A 57 4.42 21.31 10.13
CA ALA A 57 4.00 19.93 10.35
C ALA A 57 5.04 18.94 9.82
N LEU A 58 5.62 19.21 8.65
CA LEU A 58 6.68 18.40 8.05
C LEU A 58 7.94 18.36 8.92
N VAL A 59 8.42 19.51 9.40
CA VAL A 59 9.63 19.57 10.25
C VAL A 59 9.40 18.86 11.58
N ARG A 60 8.20 19.01 12.17
CA ARG A 60 7.84 18.30 13.41
C ARG A 60 7.83 16.79 13.19
N GLU A 61 7.19 16.34 12.11
CA GLU A 61 7.17 14.92 11.74
C GLU A 61 8.58 14.37 11.53
N ALA A 62 9.48 15.12 10.89
CA ALA A 62 10.88 14.70 10.73
C ALA A 62 11.59 14.51 12.08
N ILE A 63 11.37 15.43 13.03
CA ILE A 63 12.00 15.37 14.34
C ILE A 63 11.53 14.14 15.11
N ASP A 64 10.21 13.92 15.16
CA ASP A 64 9.64 12.78 15.88
C ASP A 64 10.06 11.45 15.23
N ARG A 65 10.09 11.42 13.90
CA ARG A 65 10.35 10.21 13.11
C ARG A 65 11.80 9.75 13.11
N PHE A 66 12.75 10.68 13.07
CA PHE A 66 14.18 10.38 13.01
C PHE A 66 14.90 10.67 14.33
N GLU A 67 14.14 10.95 15.40
CA GLU A 67 14.64 11.30 16.74
C GLU A 67 15.69 12.42 16.68
N LEU A 68 15.39 13.45 15.89
CA LEU A 68 16.32 14.56 15.68
C LEU A 68 16.39 15.42 16.93
N LEU A 69 17.58 15.93 17.19
CA LEU A 69 17.79 16.94 18.22
C LEU A 69 17.24 18.29 17.74
N GLU A 70 17.46 18.60 16.47
CA GLU A 70 16.95 19.81 15.84
C GLU A 70 16.80 19.63 14.32
N ALA A 71 15.80 20.30 13.76
CA ALA A 71 15.66 20.50 12.32
C ALA A 71 15.13 21.90 11.99
N SER A 72 15.63 22.45 10.87
CA SER A 72 15.17 23.71 10.29
C SER A 72 15.10 23.64 8.77
N VAL A 73 14.15 24.37 8.20
CA VAL A 73 13.95 24.52 6.76
C VAL A 73 13.65 25.98 6.46
N ILE A 74 14.40 26.56 5.53
CA ILE A 74 14.15 27.91 5.02
C ILE A 74 13.99 27.81 3.51
N HIS A 75 12.85 28.25 2.99
CA HIS A 75 12.62 28.31 1.54
C HIS A 75 12.52 29.76 1.09
N ARG A 76 13.25 30.11 0.04
CA ARG A 76 13.21 31.44 -0.57
C ARG A 76 12.04 31.54 -1.55
N VAL A 77 11.31 32.65 -1.51
CA VAL A 77 10.22 32.99 -2.42
C VAL A 77 10.56 34.28 -3.18
N GLY A 78 9.85 34.54 -4.27
CA GLY A 78 10.16 35.62 -5.21
C GLY A 78 11.19 35.20 -6.26
N LYS A 79 11.85 36.19 -6.87
CA LYS A 79 12.80 35.99 -7.98
C LYS A 79 14.19 35.63 -7.47
N LEU A 80 14.78 34.61 -8.06
CA LEU A 80 16.12 34.12 -7.77
C LEU A 80 16.98 34.13 -9.03
N ALA A 81 18.23 34.58 -8.85
CA ALA A 81 19.24 34.53 -9.88
C ALA A 81 19.97 33.18 -9.88
N ILE A 82 20.64 32.86 -10.99
CA ILE A 82 21.53 31.70 -11.07
C ILE A 82 22.57 31.75 -9.95
N GLY A 83 22.74 30.63 -9.25
CA GLY A 83 23.67 30.50 -8.11
C GLY A 83 23.04 30.83 -6.75
N ASP A 84 21.86 31.46 -6.72
CA ASP A 84 21.16 31.75 -5.47
C ASP A 84 20.70 30.46 -4.78
N THR A 85 20.76 30.47 -3.44
CA THR A 85 20.17 29.43 -2.62
C THR A 85 18.65 29.60 -2.55
N ALA A 86 17.93 28.61 -3.05
CA ALA A 86 16.48 28.53 -3.04
C ALA A 86 15.92 27.88 -1.77
N VAL A 87 16.64 26.90 -1.23
CA VAL A 87 16.20 26.19 -0.03
C VAL A 87 17.40 25.76 0.79
N VAL A 88 17.27 25.88 2.11
CA VAL A 88 18.21 25.33 3.08
C VAL A 88 17.46 24.35 3.98
N VAL A 89 18.00 23.15 4.13
CA VAL A 89 17.53 22.16 5.11
C VAL A 89 18.69 21.82 6.04
N GLN A 90 18.44 21.88 7.34
CA GLN A 90 19.43 21.56 8.37
C GLN A 90 18.86 20.55 9.34
N THR A 91 19.66 19.53 9.67
CA THR A 91 19.30 18.50 10.64
C THR A 91 20.46 18.21 11.58
N ALA A 92 20.15 18.05 12.87
CA ALA A 92 21.06 17.60 13.92
C ALA A 92 20.50 16.34 14.57
N SER A 93 21.36 15.35 14.79
CA SER A 93 21.01 14.13 15.51
C SER A 93 22.21 13.57 16.26
N ALA A 94 21.95 12.65 17.20
CA ALA A 94 23.00 11.97 17.96
C ALA A 94 23.96 11.17 17.06
N HIS A 95 23.50 10.73 15.89
CA HIS A 95 24.25 9.89 14.97
C HIS A 95 24.14 10.39 13.54
N ARG A 96 25.24 10.37 12.78
CA ARG A 96 25.29 10.97 11.43
C ARG A 96 24.26 10.44 10.44
N ARG A 97 23.81 9.19 10.60
CA ARG A 97 22.98 8.50 9.60
C ARG A 97 21.57 9.10 9.55
N GLU A 98 21.01 9.33 10.73
CA GLU A 98 19.70 9.89 10.98
C GLU A 98 19.63 11.33 10.46
N ALA A 99 20.70 12.13 10.64
CA ALA A 99 20.79 13.47 10.04
C ALA A 99 20.72 13.42 8.50
N PHE A 100 21.50 12.55 7.85
CA PHE A 100 21.46 12.45 6.37
C PHE A 100 20.09 12.01 5.86
N GLU A 101 19.51 10.97 6.47
CA GLU A 101 18.23 10.43 6.03
C GLU A 101 17.07 11.40 6.29
N ALA A 102 17.08 12.09 7.43
CA ALA A 102 16.09 13.13 7.71
C ALA A 102 16.22 14.29 6.73
N CYS A 103 17.44 14.73 6.42
CA CYS A 103 17.67 15.82 5.46
C CYS A 103 17.15 15.46 4.06
N GLU A 104 17.44 14.25 3.59
CA GLU A 104 16.94 13.73 2.30
C GLU A 104 15.41 13.62 2.32
N TRP A 105 14.85 13.02 3.38
CA TRP A 105 13.41 12.84 3.53
C TRP A 105 12.66 14.18 3.56
N ILE A 106 13.13 15.16 4.34
CA ILE A 106 12.54 16.50 4.40
C ILE A 106 12.54 17.13 3.00
N MET A 107 13.66 17.06 2.28
CA MET A 107 13.75 17.62 0.92
C MET A 107 12.79 16.97 -0.06
N ASP A 108 12.62 15.65 0.01
CA ASP A 108 11.65 14.93 -0.79
C ASP A 108 10.22 15.41 -0.45
N GLN A 109 9.84 15.37 0.83
CA GLN A 109 8.49 15.73 1.26
C GLN A 109 8.16 17.21 1.02
N LEU A 110 9.14 18.10 1.15
CA LEU A 110 8.98 19.54 0.94
C LEU A 110 8.46 19.84 -0.47
N LYS A 111 8.99 19.15 -1.48
CA LYS A 111 8.56 19.29 -2.88
C LYS A 111 7.10 18.87 -3.12
N TRP A 112 6.56 17.99 -2.28
CA TRP A 112 5.26 17.35 -2.51
C TRP A 112 4.15 17.93 -1.65
N ARG A 113 4.45 18.21 -0.38
CA ARG A 113 3.45 18.60 0.63
C ARG A 113 3.32 20.11 0.72
N VAL A 114 4.44 20.82 0.67
CA VAL A 114 4.42 22.27 0.91
C VAL A 114 4.08 23.00 -0.40
N PRO A 115 2.99 23.78 -0.44
CA PRO A 115 2.51 24.48 -1.63
C PRO A 115 3.43 25.66 -2.01
N ILE A 116 4.58 25.31 -2.59
CA ILE A 116 5.55 26.24 -3.16
C ILE A 116 5.73 25.84 -4.62
N TRP A 117 5.38 26.74 -5.52
CA TRP A 117 5.46 26.55 -6.96
C TRP A 117 6.69 27.25 -7.50
N LYS A 118 7.32 26.64 -8.51
CA LYS A 118 8.41 27.28 -9.24
C LYS A 118 7.95 27.66 -10.64
N ARG A 119 8.34 28.84 -11.07
CA ARG A 119 8.23 29.30 -12.46
C ARG A 119 9.63 29.45 -13.03
N GLU A 120 9.90 28.74 -14.11
CA GLU A 120 11.18 28.80 -14.80
C GLU A 120 11.01 29.64 -16.06
N THR A 121 11.92 30.61 -16.26
CA THR A 121 11.99 31.43 -17.47
C THR A 121 13.21 31.02 -18.28
N TYR A 122 12.95 30.48 -19.47
CA TYR A 122 13.99 30.00 -20.38
C TYR A 122 14.51 31.12 -21.28
N ALA A 123 15.72 30.94 -21.83
CA ALA A 123 16.34 31.91 -22.76
C ALA A 123 15.51 32.16 -24.04
N SER A 124 14.58 31.27 -24.37
CA SER A 124 13.60 31.41 -25.45
C SER A 124 12.47 32.40 -25.15
N GLY A 125 12.37 32.90 -23.92
CA GLY A 125 11.30 33.79 -23.45
C GLY A 125 10.02 33.07 -23.01
N VAL A 126 9.99 31.73 -23.07
CA VAL A 126 8.88 30.92 -22.54
C VAL A 126 9.02 30.83 -21.03
N ALA A 127 7.94 31.14 -20.30
CA ALA A 127 7.85 30.98 -18.86
C ALA A 127 6.83 29.88 -18.55
N GLU A 128 7.27 28.80 -17.90
CA GLU A 128 6.40 27.68 -17.51
C GLU A 128 6.30 27.57 -16.00
N TRP A 129 5.06 27.39 -15.51
CA TRP A 129 4.80 27.02 -14.13
C TRP A 129 5.01 25.52 -13.98
N VAL A 130 6.02 25.14 -13.19
CA VAL A 130 6.19 23.74 -12.81
C VAL A 130 5.36 23.50 -11.57
N VAL A 131 4.22 22.84 -11.78
CA VAL A 131 3.28 22.48 -10.70
C VAL A 131 3.84 21.27 -9.94
N PRO A 132 3.90 21.29 -8.60
CA PRO A 132 4.21 20.12 -7.79
C PRO A 132 3.35 18.92 -8.19
N GLY A 133 3.99 17.88 -8.72
CA GLY A 133 3.36 16.61 -9.07
C GLY A 133 2.75 16.45 -10.45
N GLN A 134 2.96 17.40 -11.36
CA GLN A 134 2.92 17.10 -12.79
C GLN A 134 4.31 16.68 -13.24
N ALA A 135 4.45 15.41 -13.63
CA ALA A 135 5.65 14.94 -14.30
C ALA A 135 5.73 15.62 -15.67
N THR A 136 6.59 16.63 -15.81
CA THR A 136 7.01 17.11 -17.13
C THR A 136 7.87 16.02 -17.75
N THR A 137 7.58 15.64 -19.00
CA THR A 137 8.39 14.65 -19.73
C THR A 137 9.77 15.24 -19.96
N SER A 138 10.76 14.82 -19.18
CA SER A 138 12.14 15.25 -19.39
C SER A 138 12.75 14.53 -20.60
N PRO A 139 13.79 15.08 -21.25
CA PRO A 139 14.53 14.38 -22.32
C PRO A 139 15.09 13.00 -21.89
N LEU A 140 15.27 12.78 -20.59
CA LEU A 140 15.66 11.49 -20.00
C LEU A 140 14.53 10.46 -20.10
N ASP A 141 13.27 10.86 -19.94
CA ASP A 141 12.11 9.98 -20.05
C ASP A 141 11.91 9.52 -21.51
N ASP A 142 12.07 10.41 -22.48
CA ASP A 142 11.97 10.06 -23.91
C ASP A 142 12.99 8.98 -24.30
N ALA A 143 14.24 9.12 -23.83
CA ALA A 143 15.29 8.13 -24.05
C ALA A 143 15.02 6.81 -23.30
N MET A 144 14.48 6.89 -22.08
CA MET A 144 14.15 5.73 -21.23
C MET A 144 13.06 4.86 -21.87
N PHE A 145 12.04 5.47 -22.45
CA PHE A 145 10.87 4.77 -23.00
C PHE A 145 10.94 4.52 -24.51
N ALA A 146 11.97 5.03 -25.20
CA ALA A 146 12.14 4.92 -26.64
C ALA A 146 12.00 3.49 -27.21
N ARG A 147 12.34 2.45 -26.44
CA ARG A 147 12.20 1.05 -26.90
C ARG A 147 10.76 0.56 -26.81
N GLN A 148 10.05 0.84 -25.72
CA GLN A 148 8.67 0.41 -25.57
C GLN A 148 7.72 1.23 -26.46
N MET A 149 8.00 2.52 -26.66
CA MET A 149 7.23 3.38 -27.57
C MET A 149 7.31 2.97 -29.05
N ARG A 150 8.23 2.08 -29.43
CA ARG A 150 8.26 1.49 -30.79
C ARG A 150 7.16 0.46 -31.01
N LEU A 151 6.60 -0.10 -29.94
CA LEU A 151 5.44 -0.98 -30.04
C LEU A 151 4.23 -0.14 -30.46
N PRO A 152 3.52 -0.50 -31.55
CA PRO A 152 2.33 0.24 -32.00
C PRO A 152 1.27 0.41 -30.92
N GLU A 153 1.12 -0.59 -30.05
CA GLU A 153 0.17 -0.62 -28.93
C GLU A 153 0.55 0.33 -27.79
N VAL A 154 1.82 0.77 -27.75
CA VAL A 154 2.31 1.76 -26.78
C VAL A 154 2.36 3.13 -27.45
N GLY A 155 3.23 3.32 -28.44
CA GLY A 155 3.41 4.62 -29.10
C GLY A 155 3.62 5.79 -28.13
N ALA A 156 3.42 7.02 -28.63
CA ALA A 156 3.43 8.21 -27.77
C ALA A 156 2.16 8.34 -26.93
N GLU A 157 1.01 7.94 -27.46
CA GLU A 157 -0.28 8.03 -26.78
C GLU A 157 -0.35 7.10 -25.57
N GLY A 158 0.05 5.83 -25.72
CA GLY A 158 0.08 4.88 -24.61
C GLY A 158 1.14 5.24 -23.57
N GLN A 159 2.29 5.81 -23.97
CA GLN A 159 3.25 6.33 -23.00
C GLN A 159 2.67 7.50 -22.19
N THR A 160 1.92 8.39 -22.85
CA THR A 160 1.20 9.49 -22.19
C THR A 160 0.15 8.95 -21.24
N ALA A 161 -0.58 7.89 -21.62
CA ALA A 161 -1.55 7.22 -20.76
C ALA A 161 -0.89 6.60 -19.51
N LEU A 162 0.27 5.94 -19.67
CA LEU A 162 1.05 5.40 -18.55
C LEU A 162 1.52 6.53 -17.62
N ALA A 163 2.06 7.61 -18.17
CA ALA A 163 2.50 8.76 -17.40
C ALA A 163 1.35 9.48 -16.67
N GLY A 164 0.13 9.44 -17.22
CA GLY A 164 -1.07 9.98 -16.57
C GLY A 164 -1.69 9.07 -15.52
N ALA A 165 -1.33 7.78 -15.49
CA ALA A 165 -1.97 6.79 -14.62
C ALA A 165 -1.49 6.88 -13.16
N ARG A 166 -2.43 6.64 -12.24
CA ARG A 166 -2.17 6.53 -10.79
C ARG A 166 -2.45 5.10 -10.34
N VAL A 167 -1.44 4.42 -9.79
CA VAL A 167 -1.55 3.02 -9.34
C VAL A 167 -1.35 2.92 -7.83
N LEU A 168 -2.28 2.28 -7.12
CA LEU A 168 -2.14 1.96 -5.69
C LEU A 168 -1.62 0.53 -5.53
N LEU A 169 -0.47 0.35 -4.91
CA LEU A 169 0.10 -0.93 -4.53
C LEU A 169 -0.09 -1.16 -3.03
N VAL A 170 -0.92 -2.13 -2.67
CA VAL A 170 -1.21 -2.49 -1.28
C VAL A 170 -0.45 -3.77 -0.92
N GLY A 171 0.48 -3.69 0.02
CA GLY A 171 1.46 -4.72 0.32
C GLY A 171 2.75 -4.51 -0.49
N VAL A 172 3.81 -4.11 0.19
CA VAL A 172 5.14 -3.82 -0.36
C VAL A 172 6.12 -4.96 0.00
N GLY A 173 5.65 -6.19 -0.20
CA GLY A 173 6.38 -7.43 0.11
C GLY A 173 7.03 -8.09 -1.11
N GLY A 174 6.96 -9.42 -1.17
CA GLY A 174 7.61 -10.21 -2.24
C GLY A 174 7.00 -9.99 -3.62
N LEU A 175 5.67 -9.82 -3.69
CA LEU A 175 4.98 -9.46 -4.94
C LEU A 175 5.42 -8.07 -5.44
N ALA A 176 5.53 -7.10 -4.53
CA ALA A 176 6.01 -5.76 -4.85
C ALA A 176 7.44 -5.73 -5.41
N ALA A 177 8.28 -6.69 -5.04
CA ALA A 177 9.62 -6.83 -5.58
C ALA A 177 9.65 -7.05 -7.10
N GLY A 178 8.58 -7.61 -7.66
CA GLY A 178 8.36 -7.68 -9.11
C GLY A 178 7.53 -6.54 -9.66
N SER A 179 6.42 -6.19 -9.00
CA SER A 179 5.46 -5.24 -9.56
C SER A 179 5.98 -3.80 -9.56
N LEU A 180 6.60 -3.34 -8.47
CA LEU A 180 7.05 -1.95 -8.34
C LEU A 180 8.12 -1.58 -9.39
N PRO A 181 9.22 -2.34 -9.59
CA PRO A 181 10.21 -2.01 -10.62
C PRO A 181 9.60 -1.97 -12.03
N SER A 182 8.69 -2.89 -12.33
CA SER A 182 8.03 -2.96 -13.64
C SER A 182 7.10 -1.76 -13.88
N LEU A 183 6.31 -1.34 -12.88
CA LEU A 183 5.43 -0.17 -12.98
C LEU A 183 6.23 1.14 -13.14
N VAL A 184 7.32 1.29 -12.37
CA VAL A 184 8.21 2.45 -12.50
C VAL A 184 8.90 2.45 -13.87
N GLY A 185 9.43 1.30 -14.27
CA GLY A 185 10.15 1.13 -15.54
C GLY A 185 9.27 1.31 -16.78
N SER A 186 7.96 1.06 -16.69
CA SER A 186 7.01 1.33 -17.77
C SER A 186 6.61 2.81 -17.86
N GLY A 187 6.95 3.63 -16.86
CA GLY A 187 6.64 5.05 -16.86
C GLY A 187 5.27 5.39 -16.26
N ILE A 188 4.78 4.60 -15.28
CA ILE A 188 3.64 5.02 -14.46
C ILE A 188 3.97 6.35 -13.78
N GLY A 189 3.05 7.33 -13.82
CA GLY A 189 3.32 8.67 -13.31
C GLY A 189 3.19 8.82 -11.80
N THR A 190 2.25 8.11 -11.19
CA THR A 190 1.97 8.20 -9.76
C THR A 190 1.79 6.83 -9.13
N LEU A 191 2.49 6.58 -8.03
CA LEU A 191 2.37 5.38 -7.22
C LEU A 191 1.94 5.71 -5.80
N GLY A 192 0.95 5.01 -5.29
CA GLY A 192 0.62 4.93 -3.87
C GLY A 192 1.13 3.62 -3.32
N LEU A 193 1.86 3.64 -2.21
CA LEU A 193 2.41 2.45 -1.56
C LEU A 193 1.81 2.32 -0.17
N VAL A 194 1.12 1.21 0.11
CA VAL A 194 0.48 0.93 1.41
C VAL A 194 1.10 -0.31 2.02
N ASP A 195 1.74 -0.18 3.19
CA ASP A 195 2.27 -1.32 3.97
C ASP A 195 2.60 -0.82 5.38
N PRO A 196 2.13 -1.47 6.45
CA PRO A 196 2.43 -1.06 7.82
C PRO A 196 3.80 -1.54 8.34
N ASP A 197 4.46 -2.46 7.64
CA ASP A 197 5.57 -3.21 8.22
C ASP A 197 6.92 -2.49 8.11
N LEU A 198 7.80 -2.87 9.02
CA LEU A 198 9.23 -2.63 8.93
C LEU A 198 9.91 -3.72 8.10
N VAL A 199 11.06 -3.40 7.51
CA VAL A 199 11.93 -4.37 6.84
C VAL A 199 12.58 -5.28 7.89
N GLU A 200 12.43 -6.59 7.73
CA GLU A 200 13.09 -7.59 8.56
C GLU A 200 14.17 -8.36 7.81
N LEU A 201 15.14 -8.93 8.53
CA LEU A 201 16.16 -9.80 7.93
C LEU A 201 15.52 -11.00 7.20
N SER A 202 14.44 -11.55 7.76
CA SER A 202 13.65 -12.64 7.20
C SER A 202 13.03 -12.31 5.83
N ASN A 203 12.96 -11.03 5.47
CA ASN A 203 12.32 -10.56 4.24
C ASN A 203 13.30 -10.50 3.04
N ILE A 204 14.59 -10.25 3.31
CA ILE A 204 15.58 -9.86 2.29
C ILE A 204 15.74 -10.90 1.17
N HIS A 205 15.57 -12.19 1.45
CA HIS A 205 15.72 -13.24 0.46
C HIS A 205 14.67 -13.22 -0.67
N ARG A 206 13.53 -12.52 -0.49
CA ARG A 206 12.41 -12.46 -1.44
C ARG A 206 11.89 -11.05 -1.71
N GLN A 207 12.31 -10.05 -0.92
CA GLN A 207 11.89 -8.66 -1.05
C GLN A 207 13.06 -7.82 -1.54
N THR A 208 13.45 -8.02 -2.80
CA THR A 208 14.66 -7.45 -3.41
C THR A 208 14.60 -5.93 -3.64
N LEU A 209 13.53 -5.27 -3.18
CA LEU A 209 13.46 -3.81 -3.05
C LEU A 209 14.35 -3.29 -1.92
N PHE A 210 14.62 -4.13 -0.92
CA PHE A 210 15.30 -3.76 0.32
C PHE A 210 16.69 -4.37 0.40
N ALA A 211 17.63 -3.61 0.95
CA ALA A 211 18.96 -4.08 1.31
C ALA A 211 19.01 -4.47 2.78
N ALA A 212 20.03 -5.25 3.18
CA ALA A 212 20.27 -5.57 4.59
C ALA A 212 20.48 -4.31 5.46
N SER A 213 20.95 -3.20 4.86
CA SER A 213 21.09 -1.90 5.52
C SER A 213 19.77 -1.21 5.86
N ASP A 214 18.64 -1.72 5.34
CA ASP A 214 17.30 -1.16 5.50
C ASP A 214 16.50 -1.82 6.64
N ILE A 215 17.07 -2.82 7.33
CA ILE A 215 16.40 -3.52 8.44
C ILE A 215 15.96 -2.51 9.52
N GLY A 216 14.73 -2.64 9.99
CA GLY A 216 14.10 -1.75 10.97
C GLY A 216 13.50 -0.47 10.38
N ARG A 217 13.61 -0.25 9.06
CA ARG A 217 12.97 0.88 8.35
C ARG A 217 11.60 0.49 7.81
N MET A 218 10.68 1.45 7.67
CA MET A 218 9.38 1.20 7.04
C MET A 218 9.52 0.76 5.58
N LYS A 219 8.82 -0.31 5.20
CA LYS A 219 8.86 -0.87 3.84
C LYS A 219 8.43 0.16 2.78
N VAL A 220 7.32 0.87 3.01
CA VAL A 220 6.79 1.86 2.05
C VAL A 220 7.80 2.97 1.74
N GLU A 221 8.59 3.37 2.72
CA GLU A 221 9.57 4.45 2.57
C GLU A 221 10.78 4.00 1.76
N ARG A 222 11.28 2.80 2.07
CA ARG A 222 12.41 2.22 1.34
C ARG A 222 12.03 1.85 -0.09
N ALA A 223 10.80 1.42 -0.30
CA ALA A 223 10.26 1.20 -1.63
C ALA A 223 10.10 2.51 -2.41
N ALA A 224 9.69 3.61 -1.77
CA ALA A 224 9.66 4.92 -2.40
C ALA A 224 11.07 5.40 -2.80
N VAL A 225 12.07 5.21 -1.93
CA VAL A 225 13.48 5.49 -2.25
C VAL A 225 13.94 4.65 -3.45
N PHE A 226 13.63 3.35 -3.48
CA PHE A 226 13.91 2.49 -4.62
C PHE A 226 13.29 3.04 -5.91
N ALA A 227 12.00 3.39 -5.87
CA ALA A 227 11.25 3.87 -7.03
C ALA A 227 11.82 5.20 -7.55
N ARG A 228 12.12 6.16 -6.67
CA ARG A 228 12.73 7.44 -7.04
C ARG A 228 14.16 7.30 -7.54
N ARG A 229 14.93 6.32 -7.05
CA ARG A 229 16.25 6.00 -7.61
C ARG A 229 16.15 5.54 -9.06
N LEU A 230 15.10 4.80 -9.41
CA LEU A 230 14.86 4.33 -10.78
C LEU A 230 14.30 5.45 -11.67
N ARG A 231 13.37 6.27 -11.16
CA ARG A 231 12.80 7.42 -11.88
C ARG A 231 12.59 8.61 -10.93
N PRO A 232 13.52 9.58 -10.86
CA PRO A 232 13.47 10.68 -9.88
C PRO A 232 12.26 11.61 -9.96
N GLN A 233 11.62 11.70 -11.14
CA GLN A 233 10.44 12.55 -11.39
C GLN A 233 9.12 11.85 -11.04
N LEU A 234 9.16 10.58 -10.63
CA LEU A 234 7.99 9.81 -10.25
C LEU A 234 7.32 10.37 -9.00
N THR A 235 6.01 10.57 -9.06
CA THR A 235 5.21 10.85 -7.87
C THR A 235 5.04 9.57 -7.06
N VAL A 236 5.52 9.54 -5.82
CA VAL A 236 5.32 8.40 -4.90
C VAL A 236 4.75 8.89 -3.59
N GLN A 237 3.57 8.38 -3.24
CA GLN A 237 2.91 8.58 -1.95
C GLN A 237 3.04 7.31 -1.10
N THR A 238 3.37 7.47 0.17
CA THR A 238 3.58 6.35 1.10
C THR A 238 2.57 6.41 2.23
N PHE A 239 1.96 5.26 2.54
CA PHE A 239 0.96 5.11 3.59
C PHE A 239 1.42 3.97 4.53
N PRO A 240 2.14 4.29 5.63
CA PRO A 240 2.60 3.30 6.60
C PRO A 240 1.45 2.86 7.51
N VAL A 241 0.40 2.29 6.93
CA VAL A 241 -0.85 1.95 7.62
C VAL A 241 -1.33 0.57 7.19
N HIS A 242 -2.03 -0.10 8.11
CA HIS A 242 -2.77 -1.30 7.77
C HIS A 242 -4.02 -0.93 6.98
N LEU A 243 -4.33 -1.66 5.89
CA LEU A 243 -5.55 -1.45 5.14
C LEU A 243 -6.74 -2.02 5.92
N ALA A 244 -7.73 -1.18 6.22
CA ALA A 244 -8.93 -1.55 6.95
C ALA A 244 -10.16 -0.86 6.38
N GLU A 245 -11.36 -1.32 6.73
CA GLU A 245 -12.64 -0.72 6.28
C GLU A 245 -12.69 0.80 6.48
N ALA A 246 -12.10 1.29 7.59
CA ALA A 246 -12.08 2.71 7.94
C ALA A 246 -11.26 3.59 6.96
N ASN A 247 -10.24 3.05 6.30
CA ASN A 247 -9.35 3.83 5.43
C ASN A 247 -9.36 3.38 3.96
N ALA A 248 -9.86 2.18 3.66
CA ALA A 248 -9.73 1.57 2.33
C ALA A 248 -10.39 2.40 1.23
N LYS A 249 -11.61 2.91 1.46
CA LYS A 249 -12.32 3.74 0.47
C LYS A 249 -11.55 5.02 0.13
N GLN A 250 -11.03 5.70 1.16
CA GLN A 250 -10.26 6.94 0.98
C GLN A 250 -9.00 6.66 0.15
N LEU A 251 -8.24 5.63 0.52
CA LEU A 251 -7.01 5.26 -0.18
C LEU A 251 -7.27 4.86 -1.63
N VAL A 252 -8.26 4.00 -1.90
CA VAL A 252 -8.56 3.50 -3.24
C VAL A 252 -9.13 4.59 -4.17
N SER A 253 -9.90 5.55 -3.64
CA SER A 253 -10.63 6.52 -4.46
C SER A 253 -9.77 7.40 -5.38
N SER A 254 -8.52 7.68 -4.97
CA SER A 254 -7.59 8.57 -5.68
C SER A 254 -6.76 7.87 -6.77
N TYR A 255 -6.94 6.57 -6.98
CA TYR A 255 -6.13 5.78 -7.92
C TYR A 255 -6.98 5.13 -8.99
N ASP A 256 -6.38 4.94 -10.17
CA ASP A 256 -7.04 4.44 -11.36
C ASP A 256 -6.95 2.91 -11.45
N TRP A 257 -5.86 2.33 -10.94
CA TRP A 257 -5.63 0.89 -10.85
C TRP A 257 -5.14 0.49 -9.46
N ILE A 258 -5.65 -0.63 -8.95
CA ILE A 258 -5.27 -1.17 -7.64
C ILE A 258 -4.53 -2.49 -7.83
N VAL A 259 -3.41 -2.66 -7.14
CA VAL A 259 -2.59 -3.86 -7.13
C VAL A 259 -2.52 -4.40 -5.71
N ASP A 260 -3.00 -5.62 -5.54
CA ASP A 260 -2.93 -6.34 -4.28
C ASP A 260 -1.63 -7.17 -4.22
N GLY A 261 -0.65 -6.65 -3.49
CA GLY A 261 0.61 -7.30 -3.13
C GLY A 261 0.57 -7.96 -1.74
N THR A 262 -0.61 -8.16 -1.15
CA THR A 262 -0.76 -8.71 0.20
C THR A 262 -0.77 -10.24 0.21
N ASP A 263 -0.47 -10.84 1.36
CA ASP A 263 -0.53 -12.28 1.59
C ASP A 263 -1.73 -12.70 2.47
N SER A 264 -2.65 -11.78 2.74
CA SER A 264 -3.84 -12.01 3.58
C SER A 264 -5.11 -12.10 2.74
N LEU A 265 -5.87 -13.19 2.91
CA LEU A 265 -7.15 -13.36 2.21
C LEU A 265 -8.18 -12.30 2.62
N SER A 266 -8.26 -11.95 3.91
CA SER A 266 -9.16 -10.89 4.38
C SER A 266 -8.88 -9.55 3.71
N THR A 267 -7.61 -9.17 3.55
CA THR A 267 -7.23 -7.92 2.85
C THR A 267 -7.59 -7.97 1.36
N LYS A 268 -7.41 -9.13 0.71
CA LYS A 268 -7.81 -9.34 -0.70
C LYS A 268 -9.30 -9.14 -0.89
N LEU A 269 -10.12 -9.71 -0.02
CA LEU A 269 -11.59 -9.59 -0.07
C LEU A 269 -12.06 -8.18 0.25
N LEU A 270 -11.42 -7.49 1.19
CA LEU A 270 -11.68 -6.07 1.46
C LEU A 270 -11.38 -5.21 0.22
N LEU A 271 -10.20 -5.38 -0.39
CA LEU A 271 -9.81 -4.66 -1.59
C LEU A 271 -10.78 -4.93 -2.74
N ASP A 272 -11.13 -6.18 -3.00
CA ASP A 272 -12.09 -6.56 -4.04
C ASP A 272 -13.43 -5.82 -3.84
N ARG A 273 -14.00 -5.88 -2.63
CA ARG A 273 -15.26 -5.22 -2.31
C ARG A 273 -15.20 -3.70 -2.49
N VAL A 274 -14.14 -3.07 -2.00
CA VAL A 274 -13.96 -1.61 -2.08
C VAL A 274 -13.77 -1.19 -3.53
N CYS A 275 -12.94 -1.90 -4.29
CA CYS A 275 -12.71 -1.66 -5.72
C CYS A 275 -14.01 -1.78 -6.53
N GLN A 276 -14.80 -2.82 -6.29
CA GLN A 276 -16.11 -2.99 -6.92
C GLN A 276 -17.05 -1.82 -6.58
N SER A 277 -17.11 -1.39 -5.32
CA SER A 277 -17.97 -0.28 -4.89
C SER A 277 -17.57 1.08 -5.49
N LEU A 278 -16.29 1.26 -5.82
CA LEU A 278 -15.75 2.51 -6.37
C LEU A 278 -15.54 2.45 -7.89
N GLY A 279 -15.88 1.33 -8.54
CA GLY A 279 -15.65 1.14 -9.96
C GLY A 279 -14.15 1.15 -10.34
N ARG A 280 -13.28 0.64 -9.47
CA ARG A 280 -11.84 0.54 -9.72
C ARG A 280 -11.44 -0.88 -10.12
N PRO A 281 -10.61 -1.07 -11.15
CA PRO A 281 -10.04 -2.38 -11.46
C PRO A 281 -8.99 -2.79 -10.42
N LEU A 282 -8.95 -4.09 -10.11
CA LEU A 282 -8.05 -4.71 -9.15
C LEU A 282 -7.24 -5.82 -9.83
N VAL A 283 -5.93 -5.82 -9.63
CA VAL A 283 -5.06 -6.95 -10.00
C VAL A 283 -4.56 -7.62 -8.72
N THR A 284 -4.96 -8.86 -8.51
CA THR A 284 -4.61 -9.66 -7.32
C THR A 284 -3.82 -10.89 -7.72
N ALA A 285 -2.78 -11.20 -6.94
CA ALA A 285 -2.03 -12.42 -7.07
C ALA A 285 -1.87 -13.12 -5.73
N SER A 286 -1.75 -14.44 -5.77
CA SER A 286 -1.47 -15.28 -4.60
C SER A 286 -0.34 -16.25 -4.94
N VAL A 287 0.47 -16.58 -3.93
CA VAL A 287 1.56 -17.55 -4.06
C VAL A 287 1.44 -18.56 -2.93
N HIS A 288 1.59 -19.83 -3.28
CA HIS A 288 1.69 -20.94 -2.33
C HIS A 288 2.78 -21.90 -2.80
N GLN A 289 3.87 -22.01 -2.05
CA GLN A 289 5.03 -22.84 -2.40
C GLN A 289 5.61 -22.53 -3.80
N PHE A 290 5.31 -23.37 -4.79
CA PHE A 290 5.73 -23.25 -6.19
C PHE A 290 4.57 -22.93 -7.14
N GLU A 291 3.42 -22.52 -6.61
CA GLU A 291 2.22 -22.23 -7.39
C GLU A 291 1.86 -20.76 -7.25
N GLY A 292 1.46 -20.16 -8.37
CA GLY A 292 1.00 -18.78 -8.47
C GLY A 292 -0.41 -18.71 -9.04
N GLN A 293 -1.18 -17.75 -8.53
CA GLN A 293 -2.51 -17.42 -9.02
C GLN A 293 -2.54 -15.94 -9.38
N LEU A 294 -3.15 -15.58 -10.52
CA LEU A 294 -3.30 -14.19 -10.96
C LEU A 294 -4.71 -13.94 -11.51
N MET A 295 -5.28 -12.80 -11.13
CA MET A 295 -6.58 -12.35 -11.61
C MET A 295 -6.55 -10.84 -11.85
N SER A 296 -7.23 -10.43 -12.93
CA SER A 296 -7.56 -9.03 -13.21
C SER A 296 -9.07 -8.89 -13.08
N ILE A 297 -9.52 -8.18 -12.06
CA ILE A 297 -10.93 -8.02 -11.71
C ILE A 297 -11.37 -6.63 -12.20
N ARG A 298 -12.30 -6.61 -13.14
CA ARG A 298 -12.94 -5.37 -13.58
C ARG A 298 -14.24 -5.10 -12.82
N PRO A 299 -14.62 -3.82 -12.66
CA PRO A 299 -15.92 -3.45 -12.14
C PRO A 299 -17.06 -4.17 -12.86
N GLY A 300 -17.95 -4.80 -12.11
CA GLY A 300 -19.11 -5.51 -12.64
C GLY A 300 -18.86 -6.94 -13.12
N GLY A 301 -17.60 -7.35 -13.32
CA GLY A 301 -17.22 -8.73 -13.69
C GLY A 301 -17.18 -9.70 -12.50
N PRO A 302 -16.75 -10.96 -12.72
CA PRO A 302 -16.53 -11.93 -11.65
C PRO A 302 -15.49 -11.44 -10.64
N CYS A 303 -15.83 -11.47 -9.36
CA CYS A 303 -15.02 -10.96 -8.28
C CYS A 303 -14.39 -12.08 -7.43
N LEU A 304 -13.63 -11.71 -6.40
CA LEU A 304 -13.02 -12.70 -5.52
C LEU A 304 -14.07 -13.41 -4.65
N ALA A 305 -15.13 -12.70 -4.27
CA ALA A 305 -16.27 -13.29 -3.53
C ALA A 305 -17.04 -14.35 -4.36
N ASP A 306 -16.99 -14.31 -5.70
CA ASP A 306 -17.56 -15.37 -6.53
C ASP A 306 -16.76 -16.68 -6.44
N LEU A 307 -15.45 -16.61 -6.15
CA LEU A 307 -14.58 -17.77 -5.95
C LEU A 307 -14.58 -18.27 -4.51
N PHE A 308 -14.75 -17.36 -3.56
CA PHE A 308 -14.75 -17.64 -2.12
C PHE A 308 -16.03 -17.06 -1.48
N PRO A 309 -17.23 -17.61 -1.80
CA PRO A 309 -18.49 -17.12 -1.25
C PRO A 309 -18.55 -17.26 0.27
N GLU A 310 -17.88 -18.28 0.81
CA GLU A 310 -17.62 -18.47 2.23
C GLU A 310 -16.10 -18.56 2.43
N PRO A 311 -15.42 -17.43 2.70
CA PRO A 311 -13.96 -17.44 2.79
C PRO A 311 -13.51 -18.22 4.04
N PRO A 312 -12.52 -19.12 3.91
CA PRO A 312 -11.92 -19.77 5.07
C PRO A 312 -11.26 -18.72 5.98
N PRO A 313 -11.30 -18.89 7.32
CA PRO A 313 -10.60 -18.00 8.23
C PRO A 313 -9.12 -17.85 7.87
N ASP A 314 -8.52 -16.68 8.11
CA ASP A 314 -7.13 -16.38 7.73
C ASP A 314 -6.11 -17.39 8.29
N HIS A 315 -6.39 -18.01 9.45
CA HIS A 315 -5.53 -19.03 10.05
C HIS A 315 -5.65 -20.44 9.44
N CYS A 316 -6.61 -20.65 8.54
CA CYS A 316 -6.80 -21.88 7.77
C CYS A 316 -6.10 -21.84 6.42
N VAL A 317 -5.71 -20.64 5.96
CA VAL A 317 -4.95 -20.43 4.73
C VAL A 317 -3.52 -20.10 5.14
N GLY A 318 -2.57 -21.00 4.85
CA GLY A 318 -1.18 -20.78 5.23
C GLY A 318 -0.61 -19.54 4.53
N THR A 319 0.07 -18.67 5.28
CA THR A 319 0.82 -17.57 4.66
C THR A 319 2.08 -18.09 3.97
N CYS A 320 2.65 -17.32 3.06
CA CYS A 320 3.96 -17.61 2.48
C CYS A 320 5.04 -17.80 3.55
N ALA A 321 4.93 -17.10 4.69
CA ALA A 321 5.85 -17.23 5.82
C ALA A 321 5.69 -18.56 6.57
N GLN A 322 4.48 -19.12 6.63
CA GLN A 322 4.20 -20.39 7.31
C GLN A 322 4.48 -21.62 6.43
N SER A 323 4.20 -21.53 5.13
CA SER A 323 4.28 -22.66 4.20
C SER A 323 5.64 -22.78 3.49
N GLY A 324 6.46 -21.72 3.57
CA GLY A 324 7.69 -21.57 2.81
C GLY A 324 7.43 -21.18 1.35
N VAL A 325 8.25 -20.30 0.80
CA VAL A 325 8.17 -19.85 -0.59
C VAL A 325 9.55 -19.66 -1.18
N LEU A 326 9.77 -20.16 -2.40
CA LEU A 326 11.00 -19.88 -3.14
C LEU A 326 11.02 -18.39 -3.52
N GLY A 327 12.06 -17.66 -3.11
CA GLY A 327 12.05 -16.19 -3.13
C GLY A 327 11.77 -15.54 -4.49
N VAL A 328 12.06 -16.22 -5.60
CA VAL A 328 11.79 -15.73 -6.96
C VAL A 328 10.31 -15.80 -7.34
N VAL A 329 9.53 -16.69 -6.74
CA VAL A 329 8.14 -16.96 -7.14
C VAL A 329 7.23 -15.74 -6.92
N PRO A 330 7.23 -15.08 -5.75
CA PRO A 330 6.49 -13.83 -5.57
C PRO A 330 6.94 -12.74 -6.56
N THR A 331 8.24 -12.61 -6.83
CA THR A 331 8.74 -11.63 -7.79
C THR A 331 8.19 -11.87 -9.19
N LEU A 332 8.17 -13.12 -9.66
CA LEU A 332 7.61 -13.46 -10.98
C LEU A 332 6.12 -13.15 -11.05
N MET A 333 5.35 -13.49 -10.03
CA MET A 333 3.93 -13.13 -9.96
C MET A 333 3.72 -11.62 -9.91
N GLY A 334 4.56 -10.88 -9.19
CA GLY A 334 4.55 -9.42 -9.16
C GLY A 334 4.79 -8.78 -10.54
N VAL A 335 5.70 -9.32 -11.34
CA VAL A 335 5.92 -8.87 -12.72
C VAL A 335 4.65 -9.09 -13.55
N LEU A 336 3.98 -10.23 -13.39
CA LEU A 336 2.71 -10.49 -14.07
C LEU A 336 1.60 -9.53 -13.60
N GLN A 337 1.56 -9.16 -12.32
CA GLN A 337 0.62 -8.13 -11.84
C GLN A 337 0.84 -6.78 -12.52
N ALA A 338 2.09 -6.32 -12.58
CA ALA A 338 2.42 -5.08 -13.28
C ALA A 338 2.04 -5.15 -14.76
N ASN A 339 2.29 -6.29 -15.42
CA ASN A 339 1.92 -6.50 -16.80
C ASN A 339 0.39 -6.38 -17.03
N GLU A 340 -0.43 -6.91 -16.13
CA GLU A 340 -1.90 -6.76 -16.23
C GLU A 340 -2.35 -5.30 -16.08
N VAL A 341 -1.73 -4.54 -15.16
CA VAL A 341 -2.01 -3.10 -15.00
C VAL A 341 -1.61 -2.33 -16.26
N ILE A 342 -0.40 -2.54 -16.76
CA ILE A 342 0.13 -1.86 -17.95
C ILE A 342 -0.74 -2.15 -19.17
N LYS A 343 -1.09 -3.43 -19.40
CA LYS A 343 -2.03 -3.80 -20.47
C LYS A 343 -3.36 -3.09 -20.31
N GLY A 344 -3.91 -3.06 -19.10
CA GLY A 344 -5.16 -2.39 -18.81
C GLY A 344 -5.15 -0.89 -19.13
N ILE A 345 -4.07 -0.19 -18.79
CA ILE A 345 -3.88 1.24 -19.10
C ILE A 345 -3.74 1.47 -20.61
N LEU A 346 -3.05 0.58 -21.31
CA LEU A 346 -2.86 0.63 -22.76
C LEU A 346 -4.10 0.15 -23.57
N GLY A 347 -5.19 -0.24 -22.90
CA GLY A 347 -6.38 -0.77 -23.57
C GLY A 347 -6.20 -2.19 -24.15
N LEU A 348 -5.16 -2.90 -23.74
CA LEU A 348 -4.89 -4.27 -24.16
C LEU A 348 -5.71 -5.30 -23.35
N PRO A 349 -5.89 -6.52 -23.88
CA PRO A 349 -6.61 -7.57 -23.16
C PRO A 349 -5.94 -7.96 -21.83
N VAL A 350 -6.70 -7.84 -20.74
CA VAL A 350 -6.36 -8.38 -19.41
C VAL A 350 -7.05 -9.73 -19.19
N LEU A 351 -6.76 -10.40 -18.08
CA LEU A 351 -7.36 -11.69 -17.73
C LEU A 351 -8.90 -11.63 -17.59
N ASP A 352 -9.43 -10.54 -17.04
CA ASP A 352 -10.87 -10.29 -16.92
C ASP A 352 -11.64 -11.47 -16.29
N ASP A 353 -12.45 -12.23 -17.02
CA ASP A 353 -13.16 -13.41 -16.51
C ASP A 353 -12.28 -14.65 -16.30
N LYS A 354 -10.95 -14.52 -16.34
CA LYS A 354 -10.01 -15.65 -16.23
C LYS A 354 -9.21 -15.61 -14.93
N LEU A 355 -8.97 -16.80 -14.38
CA LEU A 355 -7.97 -17.09 -13.35
C LEU A 355 -6.79 -17.81 -14.01
N LEU A 356 -5.61 -17.21 -13.91
CA LEU A 356 -4.36 -17.85 -14.32
C LEU A 356 -3.79 -18.63 -13.13
N LEU A 357 -3.52 -19.91 -13.34
CA LEU A 357 -2.75 -20.78 -12.46
C LEU A 357 -1.40 -21.06 -13.11
N PHE A 358 -0.32 -20.94 -12.35
CA PHE A 358 1.04 -21.16 -12.83
C PHE A 358 1.80 -22.08 -11.88
N ASP A 359 2.33 -23.20 -12.40
CA ASP A 359 3.23 -24.08 -11.65
C ASP A 359 4.69 -23.75 -12.01
N PHE A 360 5.44 -23.24 -11.03
CA PHE A 360 6.84 -22.83 -11.21
C PHE A 360 7.83 -24.01 -11.25
N ARG A 361 7.40 -25.24 -10.97
CA ARG A 361 8.23 -26.45 -11.13
C ARG A 361 8.24 -26.92 -12.58
N THR A 362 7.08 -26.89 -13.24
CA THR A 362 6.91 -27.36 -14.62
C THR A 362 6.90 -26.23 -15.64
N LEU A 363 6.71 -24.98 -15.19
CA LEU A 363 6.45 -23.80 -16.02
C LEU A 363 5.16 -23.90 -16.85
N GLU A 364 4.20 -24.70 -16.39
CA GLU A 364 2.90 -24.85 -17.03
C GLU A 364 1.92 -23.79 -16.53
N ALA A 365 1.15 -23.24 -17.48
CA ALA A 365 0.13 -22.25 -17.23
C ALA A 365 -1.25 -22.80 -17.59
N THR A 366 -2.17 -22.82 -16.63
CA THR A 366 -3.57 -23.22 -16.84
C THR A 366 -4.47 -22.02 -16.62
N THR A 367 -5.45 -21.83 -17.50
CA THR A 367 -6.44 -20.75 -17.34
C THR A 367 -7.82 -21.33 -17.08
N ILE A 368 -8.46 -20.87 -16.02
CA ILE A 368 -9.82 -21.25 -15.64
C ILE A 368 -10.75 -20.06 -15.85
N ARG A 369 -11.92 -20.29 -16.45
CA ARG A 369 -12.95 -19.26 -16.59
C ARG A 369 -13.74 -19.12 -15.29
N ARG A 370 -13.93 -17.88 -14.83
CA ARG A 370 -14.70 -17.47 -13.66
C ARG A 370 -16.08 -17.00 -14.12
N THR A 371 -17.11 -17.32 -13.36
CA THR A 371 -18.50 -16.87 -13.64
C THR A 371 -19.01 -16.06 -12.46
N SER A 372 -19.70 -14.96 -12.73
CA SER A 372 -20.39 -14.20 -11.69
C SER A 372 -21.59 -15.00 -11.19
N SER A 373 -21.68 -15.17 -9.88
CA SER A 373 -22.91 -15.62 -9.23
C SER A 373 -23.84 -14.41 -9.13
N GLY A 374 -24.98 -14.43 -9.81
CA GLY A 374 -25.90 -13.27 -9.88
C GLY A 374 -26.48 -12.83 -8.53
N GLU A 375 -26.33 -13.65 -7.48
CA GLU A 375 -26.74 -13.35 -6.11
C GLU A 375 -25.54 -12.84 -5.31
N ARG A 376 -25.28 -11.54 -5.42
CA ARG A 376 -24.32 -10.85 -4.57
C ARG A 376 -25.02 -10.51 -3.26
N SER A 377 -24.81 -11.30 -2.21
CA SER A 377 -25.26 -10.93 -0.87
C SER A 377 -24.60 -9.61 -0.48
N SER A 378 -25.42 -8.56 -0.44
CA SER A 378 -25.02 -7.24 0.02
C SER A 378 -24.81 -7.30 1.52
N GLY A 379 -23.54 -7.33 1.92
CA GLY A 379 -23.14 -7.39 3.33
C GLY A 379 -22.88 -8.80 3.79
N GLY A 380 -21.59 -9.15 3.88
CA GLY A 380 -21.18 -10.21 4.79
C GLY A 380 -21.57 -9.78 6.18
N ILE A 381 -22.67 -10.29 6.71
CA ILE A 381 -22.82 -10.37 8.15
C ILE A 381 -21.71 -11.34 8.55
N ILE A 382 -20.72 -10.83 9.26
CA ILE A 382 -19.62 -11.63 9.78
C ILE A 382 -20.26 -12.62 10.77
N TRP A 383 -20.31 -13.90 10.38
CA TRP A 383 -20.88 -14.95 11.23
C TRP A 383 -19.82 -15.62 12.12
N ASP A 384 -18.56 -15.17 12.03
CA ASP A 384 -17.44 -15.53 12.90
C ASP A 384 -17.07 -14.31 13.76
N VAL A 385 -17.48 -14.33 15.01
CA VAL A 385 -17.57 -13.15 15.86
C VAL A 385 -16.37 -13.11 16.79
N ASP A 386 -15.64 -11.98 16.80
CA ASP A 386 -14.65 -11.68 17.84
C ASP A 386 -15.37 -11.29 19.14
N ALA A 387 -15.04 -11.97 20.24
CA ALA A 387 -15.58 -11.69 21.57
C ALA A 387 -15.45 -10.21 21.95
N ALA A 388 -14.35 -9.56 21.59
CA ALA A 388 -14.08 -8.16 21.93
C ALA A 388 -14.97 -7.17 21.14
N SER A 389 -15.61 -7.63 20.07
CA SER A 389 -16.36 -6.79 19.13
C SER A 389 -17.87 -6.79 19.36
N VAL A 390 -18.38 -7.65 20.25
CA VAL A 390 -19.82 -7.81 20.51
C VAL A 390 -20.14 -7.86 21.99
N ASN A 391 -21.36 -7.45 22.35
CA ASN A 391 -21.89 -7.74 23.67
C ASN A 391 -22.40 -9.20 23.70
N LEU A 392 -21.65 -10.07 24.37
CA LEU A 392 -21.95 -11.49 24.51
C LEU A 392 -23.27 -11.79 25.23
N GLU A 393 -23.81 -10.85 26.03
CA GLU A 393 -25.11 -11.01 26.70
C GLU A 393 -26.30 -11.04 25.73
N ASN A 394 -26.09 -10.59 24.48
CA ASN A 394 -27.12 -10.61 23.45
C ASN A 394 -27.28 -11.98 22.76
N PHE A 395 -26.47 -12.97 23.13
CA PHE A 395 -26.45 -14.29 22.50
C PHE A 395 -26.69 -15.40 23.52
N ASP A 396 -27.38 -16.45 23.07
CA ASP A 396 -27.40 -17.73 23.76
C ASP A 396 -26.08 -18.47 23.43
N LEU A 397 -25.20 -18.61 24.43
CA LEU A 397 -23.92 -19.30 24.25
C LEU A 397 -24.09 -20.82 24.30
N VAL A 398 -23.63 -21.52 23.26
CA VAL A 398 -23.73 -22.97 23.11
C VAL A 398 -22.35 -23.60 22.92
N ASP A 399 -21.94 -24.41 23.89
CA ASP A 399 -20.74 -25.22 23.84
C ASP A 399 -21.01 -26.54 23.10
N ILE A 400 -20.35 -26.72 21.96
CA ILE A 400 -20.55 -27.87 21.07
C ILE A 400 -19.55 -29.01 21.24
N ARG A 401 -18.68 -28.89 22.25
CA ARG A 401 -17.65 -29.87 22.57
C ARG A 401 -18.25 -31.14 23.13
N ASP A 402 -17.51 -32.23 23.00
CA ASP A 402 -17.92 -33.51 23.54
C ASP A 402 -17.94 -33.47 25.08
N PRO A 403 -18.80 -34.25 25.75
CA PRO A 403 -18.90 -34.26 27.21
C PRO A 403 -17.56 -34.49 27.93
N ASP A 404 -16.66 -35.23 27.30
CA ASP A 404 -15.34 -35.59 27.81
C ASP A 404 -14.31 -34.44 27.71
N GLU A 405 -14.63 -33.35 27.02
CA GLU A 405 -13.80 -32.15 26.97
C GLU A 405 -14.07 -31.27 28.22
N THR A 406 -13.13 -31.29 29.17
CA THR A 406 -13.35 -30.80 30.56
C THR A 406 -13.05 -29.32 30.81
N SER A 407 -12.49 -28.58 29.84
CA SER A 407 -12.16 -27.17 30.09
C SER A 407 -13.39 -26.31 30.41
N GLU A 408 -13.36 -25.66 31.57
CA GLU A 408 -14.47 -24.89 32.12
C GLU A 408 -14.67 -23.54 31.40
N LEU A 409 -15.93 -23.27 31.04
CA LEU A 409 -16.41 -21.95 30.65
C LEU A 409 -16.92 -21.23 31.91
N THR A 410 -16.44 -20.02 32.16
CA THR A 410 -16.83 -19.19 33.31
C THR A 410 -18.18 -18.51 33.14
N ARG A 411 -18.73 -18.49 31.92
CA ARG A 411 -20.02 -17.86 31.58
C ARG A 411 -21.16 -18.89 31.52
N PRO A 412 -22.41 -18.48 31.81
CA PRO A 412 -23.58 -19.32 31.58
C PRO A 412 -23.66 -19.75 30.11
N HIS A 413 -23.79 -21.05 29.87
CA HIS A 413 -23.86 -21.63 28.54
C HIS A 413 -24.68 -22.92 28.54
N ARG A 414 -25.15 -23.33 27.37
CA ARG A 414 -25.73 -24.66 27.15
C ARG A 414 -24.68 -25.57 26.53
N ARG A 415 -24.52 -26.79 27.03
CA ARG A 415 -23.69 -27.80 26.38
C ARG A 415 -24.58 -28.68 25.49
N VAL A 416 -24.32 -28.68 24.19
CA VAL A 416 -25.04 -29.47 23.20
C VAL A 416 -24.02 -30.03 22.23
N PRO A 417 -23.68 -31.34 22.27
CA PRO A 417 -22.72 -31.92 21.35
C PRO A 417 -23.06 -31.60 19.89
N MET A 418 -22.03 -31.33 19.07
CA MET A 418 -22.20 -30.85 17.69
C MET A 418 -23.20 -31.68 16.85
N ALA A 419 -23.24 -33.00 17.06
CA ALA A 419 -24.15 -33.90 16.35
C ALA A 419 -25.64 -33.59 16.64
N GLU A 420 -25.97 -33.17 17.86
CA GLU A 420 -27.33 -32.86 18.29
C GLU A 420 -27.78 -31.47 17.81
N CYS A 421 -26.84 -30.57 17.56
CA CYS A 421 -27.13 -29.21 17.08
C CYS A 421 -27.86 -29.19 15.72
N TYR A 422 -27.66 -30.20 14.89
CA TYR A 422 -28.31 -30.32 13.57
C TYR A 422 -29.81 -30.64 13.65
N MET A 423 -30.28 -31.14 14.80
CA MET A 423 -31.68 -31.51 15.03
C MET A 423 -32.42 -30.52 15.92
N ALA A 424 -31.72 -29.50 16.45
CA ALA A 424 -32.27 -28.51 17.35
C ALA A 424 -32.84 -27.29 16.61
N GLU A 425 -33.82 -26.63 17.21
CA GLU A 425 -34.32 -25.33 16.77
C GLU A 425 -33.65 -24.18 17.54
N TRP A 426 -33.30 -23.12 16.82
CA TRP A 426 -32.59 -21.95 17.34
C TRP A 426 -33.49 -20.71 17.21
N GLN A 427 -34.17 -20.34 18.30
CA GLN A 427 -35.19 -19.28 18.32
C GLN A 427 -34.64 -17.91 18.77
N ARG A 428 -33.39 -17.86 19.22
CA ARG A 428 -32.68 -16.65 19.66
C ARG A 428 -31.32 -16.57 18.97
N PRO A 429 -30.71 -15.36 18.88
CA PRO A 429 -29.34 -15.23 18.42
C PRO A 429 -28.41 -16.18 19.19
N THR A 430 -27.83 -17.14 18.50
CA THR A 430 -27.08 -18.25 19.13
C THR A 430 -25.62 -18.16 18.73
N LEU A 431 -24.72 -18.18 19.72
CA LEU A 431 -23.28 -18.16 19.52
C LEU A 431 -22.69 -19.51 19.90
N PHE A 432 -22.17 -20.24 18.92
CA PHE A 432 -21.55 -21.54 19.12
C PHE A 432 -20.06 -21.40 19.44
N VAL A 433 -19.60 -22.15 20.43
CA VAL A 433 -18.19 -22.20 20.85
C VAL A 433 -17.69 -23.64 20.86
N CYS A 434 -16.46 -23.83 20.40
CA CYS A 434 -15.71 -25.07 20.59
C CYS A 434 -14.29 -24.78 21.10
N ALA A 435 -13.41 -25.78 21.14
CA ALA A 435 -12.05 -25.59 21.65
C ALA A 435 -11.24 -24.51 20.91
N SER A 436 -11.34 -24.45 19.57
CA SER A 436 -10.49 -23.57 18.74
C SER A 436 -11.26 -22.73 17.71
N GLY A 437 -12.59 -22.69 17.78
CA GLY A 437 -13.46 -22.02 16.81
C GLY A 437 -13.72 -22.80 15.51
N ARG A 438 -12.91 -23.81 15.19
CA ARG A 438 -13.02 -24.56 13.91
C ARG A 438 -14.30 -25.37 13.76
N ARG A 439 -14.73 -26.07 14.82
CA ARG A 439 -15.97 -26.89 14.79
C ARG A 439 -17.23 -26.05 14.80
N SER A 440 -17.25 -24.96 15.57
CA SER A 440 -18.40 -24.06 15.67
C SER A 440 -18.62 -23.32 14.36
N TYR A 441 -17.54 -22.93 13.67
CA TYR A 441 -17.61 -22.35 12.34
C TYR A 441 -18.28 -23.30 11.34
N ARG A 442 -17.82 -24.56 11.27
CA ARG A 442 -18.40 -25.57 10.36
C ARG A 442 -19.88 -25.82 10.64
N LEU A 443 -20.25 -25.94 11.92
CA LEU A 443 -21.65 -26.10 12.32
C LEU A 443 -22.51 -24.92 11.85
N VAL A 444 -22.04 -23.69 12.05
CA VAL A 444 -22.77 -22.47 11.68
C VAL A 444 -22.94 -22.35 10.17
N ALA A 445 -21.90 -22.69 9.40
CA ALA A 445 -21.98 -22.75 7.94
C ALA A 445 -23.06 -23.75 7.49
N ASP A 446 -23.04 -24.98 8.04
CA ASP A 446 -24.02 -26.01 7.69
C ASP A 446 -25.46 -25.62 8.08
N LEU A 447 -25.65 -25.01 9.26
CA LEU A 447 -26.97 -24.56 9.72
C LEU A 447 -27.51 -23.42 8.84
N LYS A 448 -26.65 -22.48 8.43
CA LYS A 448 -27.04 -21.40 7.51
C LYS A 448 -27.38 -21.91 6.12
N ALA A 449 -26.63 -22.88 5.60
CA ALA A 449 -26.94 -23.56 4.34
C ALA A 449 -28.32 -24.25 4.38
N ARG A 450 -28.78 -24.65 5.56
CA ARG A 450 -30.13 -25.21 5.81
C ARG A 450 -31.20 -24.16 6.09
N GLY A 451 -30.87 -22.87 5.98
CA GLY A 451 -31.80 -21.75 6.16
C GLY A 451 -31.98 -21.27 7.60
N VAL A 452 -31.17 -21.77 8.55
CA VAL A 452 -31.20 -21.30 9.93
C VAL A 452 -30.59 -19.90 10.02
N ARG A 453 -31.32 -18.97 10.61
CA ARG A 453 -30.90 -17.57 10.78
C ARG A 453 -30.40 -17.33 12.21
N ASP A 454 -29.70 -16.21 12.40
CA ASP A 454 -29.22 -15.74 13.72
C ASP A 454 -28.34 -16.74 14.49
N VAL A 455 -27.57 -17.55 13.77
CA VAL A 455 -26.51 -18.41 14.33
C VAL A 455 -25.12 -17.87 13.99
N PHE A 456 -24.20 -17.94 14.94
CA PHE A 456 -22.86 -17.33 14.89
C PHE A 456 -21.82 -18.28 15.50
N SER A 457 -20.57 -18.20 15.04
CA SER A 457 -19.41 -18.91 15.62
C SER A 457 -18.57 -17.92 16.41
N LEU A 458 -18.02 -18.37 17.54
CA LEU A 458 -17.04 -17.59 18.28
C LEU A 458 -15.64 -17.79 17.71
N GLN A 459 -15.01 -16.69 17.28
CA GLN A 459 -13.65 -16.69 16.75
C GLN A 459 -12.65 -17.12 17.84
N GLY A 460 -11.71 -18.01 17.48
CA GLY A 460 -10.68 -18.52 18.40
C GLY A 460 -11.17 -19.49 19.48
N GLY A 461 -12.48 -19.75 19.57
CA GLY A 461 -13.06 -20.74 20.48
C GLY A 461 -13.02 -20.31 21.95
N ILE A 462 -12.96 -21.29 22.85
CA ILE A 462 -13.04 -21.05 24.31
C ILE A 462 -11.88 -20.21 24.85
N GLU A 463 -10.68 -20.26 24.24
CA GLU A 463 -9.52 -19.51 24.72
C GLU A 463 -9.77 -17.99 24.71
N CYS A 464 -10.60 -17.51 23.78
CA CYS A 464 -10.99 -16.10 23.70
C CYS A 464 -11.94 -15.66 24.83
N LEU A 465 -12.56 -16.58 25.56
CA LEU A 465 -13.45 -16.29 26.69
C LEU A 465 -12.74 -16.38 28.05
N LYS A 466 -11.48 -16.79 28.09
CA LYS A 466 -10.72 -16.92 29.35
C LYS A 466 -10.10 -15.61 29.83
N HIS A 467 -10.12 -14.56 29.00
CA HIS A 467 -9.47 -13.28 29.25
C HIS A 467 -10.45 -12.13 29.55
N ASP A 468 -11.74 -12.45 29.72
CA ASP A 468 -12.82 -11.52 30.06
C ASP A 468 -13.14 -11.48 31.56
#